data_AF-A0A1X9SYA7-F1
#
_entry.id   AF-A0A1X9SYA7-F1
#
_cell.length_a   1.000
_cell.length_b   1.000
_cell.length_c   1.000
_cell.angle_alpha   90.00
_cell.angle_beta   90.00
_cell.angle_gamma   90.00
#
_symmetry.space_group_name_H-M   'P 1'
#
loop_
_entity.id
_entity.type
_entity.pdbx_description
1 polymer ?
#
loop_
_entity_poly.entity_id
_entity_poly.type
_entity_poly.pdbx_seq_one_letter_code
_entity_poly.pdbx_strand_id
1 'polypeptide(L)'
;MKKILFASLLFSSAIYAEVIAYGPGGPAPVLKELATEFEAKKGKKVKIVAGPTGQWINQAKADADIIFAGNSSMMDGFIKAFDGNLDVKNVEVLNIREAGIVVKKGNPKNIKSFKDLLKDNINVMVVDGAGQVGLYEDMALKNGKRKDLLKLRKNIVYYAPNSKMAVDRWNSDDSVDALIIWSHWAKVLGEDKVDFVQAGKDFIIYRAAEIAVTNSTKNKEVAMEFIKFVQSKDAQKVWKKWGWQVK
;
A
#
# COMPACT_ATOMS: atom_id res chain seq x y z
N MET A 1 -20.76 26.39 57.84
CA MET A 1 -19.57 26.49 56.96
C MET A 1 -19.57 25.32 55.97
N LYS A 2 -19.52 25.65 54.68
CA LYS A 2 -19.22 24.84 53.47
C LYS A 2 -19.82 23.42 53.34
N LYS A 3 -20.95 23.34 52.62
CA LYS A 3 -21.39 22.12 51.90
C LYS A 3 -20.49 21.95 50.67
N ILE A 4 -19.71 20.87 50.62
CA ILE A 4 -18.90 20.51 49.44
C ILE A 4 -19.78 19.61 48.57
N LEU A 5 -20.20 20.14 47.43
CA LEU A 5 -20.92 19.39 46.40
C LEU A 5 -19.88 18.60 45.59
N PHE A 6 -19.85 17.28 45.74
CA PHE A 6 -19.10 16.40 44.84
C PHE A 6 -19.88 16.26 43.54
N ALA A 7 -19.47 16.98 42.50
CA ALA A 7 -19.96 16.77 41.15
C ALA A 7 -19.24 15.56 40.56
N SER A 8 -19.88 14.40 40.59
CA SER A 8 -19.44 13.21 39.87
C SER A 8 -19.68 13.41 38.36
N LEU A 9 -18.64 13.79 37.63
CA LEU A 9 -18.62 13.75 36.16
C LEU A 9 -18.63 12.28 35.71
N LEU A 10 -19.82 11.77 35.40
CA LEU A 10 -19.97 10.50 34.68
C LEU A 10 -19.48 10.72 33.24
N PHE A 11 -18.24 10.32 32.95
CA PHE A 11 -17.80 10.13 31.57
C PHE A 11 -18.54 8.90 31.02
N SER A 12 -19.64 9.15 30.31
CA SER A 12 -20.25 8.14 29.44
C SER A 12 -19.25 7.85 28.32
N SER A 13 -18.49 6.76 28.43
CA SER A 13 -17.79 6.20 27.30
C SER A 13 -18.84 5.60 26.38
N ALA A 14 -19.25 6.35 25.35
CA ALA A 14 -20.00 5.77 24.25
C ALA A 14 -19.14 4.65 23.65
N ILE A 15 -19.56 3.39 23.86
CA ILE A 15 -18.92 2.24 23.22
C ILE A 15 -19.33 2.30 21.75
N TYR A 16 -18.53 2.99 20.94
CA TYR A 16 -18.68 2.94 19.49
C TYR A 16 -18.35 1.52 19.03
N ALA A 17 -19.20 0.95 18.18
CA ALA A 17 -18.89 -0.32 17.53
C ALA A 17 -17.59 -0.20 16.71
N GLU A 18 -16.75 -1.23 16.79
CA GLU A 18 -15.43 -1.25 16.12
C GLU A 18 -15.63 -1.22 14.60
N VAL A 19 -14.99 -0.26 13.92
CA VAL A 19 -14.94 -0.22 12.45
C VAL A 19 -13.88 -1.21 11.97
N ILE A 20 -14.20 -2.06 10.99
CA ILE A 20 -13.25 -3.01 10.42
C ILE A 20 -12.89 -2.63 8.99
N ALA A 21 -11.59 -2.43 8.75
CA ALA A 21 -11.04 -2.12 7.42
C ALA A 21 -10.19 -3.29 6.91
N TYR A 22 -10.45 -3.72 5.66
CA TYR A 22 -9.74 -4.82 5.00
C TYR A 22 -8.97 -4.37 3.76
N GLY A 23 -7.80 -4.96 3.53
CA GLY A 23 -7.02 -4.66 2.32
C GLY A 23 -5.65 -5.33 2.23
N PRO A 24 -4.83 -4.95 1.23
CA PRO A 24 -3.53 -5.57 0.99
C PRO A 24 -2.44 -5.05 1.93
N GLY A 25 -1.29 -5.73 1.98
CA GLY A 25 -0.17 -5.35 2.83
C GLY A 25 0.51 -4.00 2.49
N GLY A 26 0.34 -3.46 1.28
CA GLY A 26 1.04 -2.24 0.84
C GLY A 26 0.70 -0.98 1.65
N PRO A 27 -0.57 -0.51 1.64
CA PRO A 27 -0.99 0.64 2.45
C PRO A 27 -1.11 0.35 3.96
N ALA A 28 -1.08 -0.93 4.35
CA ALA A 28 -1.40 -1.35 5.72
C ALA A 28 -0.51 -0.75 6.82
N PRO A 29 0.82 -0.58 6.68
CA PRO A 29 1.63 0.06 7.72
C PRO A 29 1.15 1.48 8.04
N VAL A 30 0.81 2.26 7.01
CA VAL A 30 0.28 3.62 7.16
C VAL A 30 -1.08 3.60 7.85
N LEU A 31 -2.00 2.76 7.36
CA LEU A 31 -3.36 2.71 7.91
C LEU A 31 -3.39 2.20 9.34
N LYS A 32 -2.49 1.29 9.72
CA LYS A 32 -2.35 0.82 11.12
C LYS A 32 -1.87 1.94 12.04
N GLU A 33 -0.84 2.68 11.66
CA GLU A 33 -0.35 3.82 12.44
C GLU A 33 -1.41 4.91 12.57
N LEU A 34 -2.10 5.23 11.46
CA LEU A 34 -3.19 6.21 11.47
C LEU A 34 -4.42 5.74 12.25
N ALA A 35 -4.72 4.45 12.27
CA ALA A 35 -5.79 3.91 13.12
C ALA A 35 -5.48 4.10 14.61
N THR A 36 -4.24 3.86 15.03
CA THR A 36 -3.80 4.14 16.40
C THR A 36 -3.87 5.63 16.74
N GLU A 37 -3.42 6.51 15.84
CA GLU A 37 -3.54 7.96 16.07
C GLU A 37 -5.00 8.44 16.10
N PHE A 38 -5.84 7.87 15.24
CA PHE A 38 -7.27 8.18 15.19
C PHE A 38 -7.96 7.81 16.50
N GLU A 39 -7.69 6.60 17.01
CA GLU A 39 -8.21 6.14 18.30
C GLU A 39 -7.77 7.07 19.43
N ALA A 40 -6.48 7.43 19.50
CA ALA A 40 -5.97 8.35 20.51
C ALA A 40 -6.61 9.75 20.45
N LYS A 41 -6.94 10.24 19.26
CA LYS A 41 -7.50 11.59 19.05
C LYS A 41 -9.02 11.64 19.16
N LYS A 42 -9.72 10.56 18.83
CA LYS A 42 -11.18 10.54 18.65
C LYS A 42 -11.90 9.59 19.59
N GLY A 43 -11.19 8.70 20.29
CA GLY A 43 -11.78 7.66 21.14
C GLY A 43 -12.58 6.62 20.34
N LYS A 44 -12.38 6.54 19.02
CA LYS A 44 -13.08 5.64 18.10
C LYS A 44 -12.08 4.67 17.50
N LYS A 45 -12.37 3.37 17.56
CA LYS A 45 -11.44 2.32 17.14
C LYS A 45 -11.68 1.86 15.70
N VAL A 46 -10.58 1.72 14.95
CA VAL A 46 -10.58 1.15 13.59
C VAL A 46 -9.60 -0.02 13.55
N LYS A 47 -10.10 -1.23 13.28
CA LYS A 47 -9.28 -2.43 13.15
C LYS A 47 -8.83 -2.61 11.70
N ILE A 48 -7.52 -2.64 11.47
CA ILE A 48 -6.94 -2.89 10.15
C ILE A 48 -6.58 -4.37 9.99
N VAL A 49 -7.33 -5.09 9.16
CA VAL A 49 -7.03 -6.46 8.74
C VAL A 49 -6.35 -6.41 7.37
N ALA A 50 -5.11 -6.89 7.29
CA ALA A 50 -4.33 -6.77 6.06
C ALA A 50 -3.52 -8.03 5.74
N GLY A 51 -3.45 -8.37 4.46
CA GLY A 51 -2.71 -9.52 3.97
C GLY A 51 -3.02 -9.85 2.51
N PRO A 52 -2.59 -11.03 2.01
CA PRO A 52 -3.03 -11.56 0.73
C PRO A 52 -4.56 -11.63 0.65
N THR A 53 -5.14 -11.16 -0.45
CA THR A 53 -6.60 -11.03 -0.63
C THR A 53 -7.37 -12.30 -0.28
N GLY A 54 -6.88 -13.47 -0.70
CA GLY A 54 -7.53 -14.76 -0.44
C GLY A 54 -7.68 -15.12 1.04
N GLN A 55 -6.92 -14.49 1.94
CA GLN A 55 -6.99 -14.76 3.39
C GLN A 55 -8.12 -14.00 4.10
N TRP A 56 -8.65 -12.93 3.49
CA TRP A 56 -9.59 -12.04 4.19
C TRP A 56 -10.85 -11.68 3.39
N ILE A 57 -10.86 -11.87 2.06
CA ILE A 57 -11.95 -11.38 1.21
C ILE A 57 -13.33 -11.96 1.57
N ASN A 58 -13.40 -13.24 1.96
CA ASN A 58 -14.67 -13.87 2.33
C ASN A 58 -15.21 -13.31 3.65
N GLN A 59 -14.33 -13.03 4.62
CA GLN A 59 -14.72 -12.38 5.87
C GLN A 59 -15.17 -10.95 5.60
N ALA A 60 -14.41 -10.21 4.79
CA ALA A 60 -14.71 -8.82 4.46
C ALA A 60 -16.07 -8.66 3.76
N LYS A 61 -16.52 -9.64 2.95
CA LYS A 61 -17.87 -9.64 2.38
C LYS A 61 -18.98 -9.69 3.44
N ALA A 62 -18.70 -10.25 4.61
CA ALA A 62 -19.66 -10.37 5.70
C ALA A 62 -19.65 -9.16 6.64
N ASP A 63 -18.48 -8.59 6.95
CA ASP A 63 -18.34 -7.62 8.05
C ASP A 63 -17.48 -6.37 7.76
N ALA A 64 -17.01 -6.17 6.53
CA ALA A 64 -16.20 -5.00 6.25
C ALA A 64 -17.04 -3.71 6.33
N ASP A 65 -16.53 -2.74 7.07
CA ASP A 65 -17.00 -1.35 6.99
C ASP A 65 -16.24 -0.58 5.92
N ILE A 66 -14.94 -0.90 5.76
CA ILE A 66 -14.03 -0.22 4.83
C ILE A 66 -13.24 -1.25 4.04
N ILE A 67 -13.08 -1.01 2.74
CA ILE A 67 -12.11 -1.69 1.88
C ILE A 67 -11.05 -0.70 1.44
N PHE A 68 -9.78 -1.07 1.56
CA PHE A 68 -8.67 -0.32 1.01
C PHE A 68 -7.88 -1.16 0.01
N ALA A 69 -7.38 -0.51 -1.04
CA ALA A 69 -6.68 -1.14 -2.14
C ALA A 69 -5.30 -0.53 -2.37
N GLY A 70 -4.43 -1.37 -2.93
CA GLY A 70 -3.09 -0.95 -3.32
C GLY A 70 -3.10 -0.14 -4.61
N ASN A 71 -4.10 -0.24 -5.48
CA ASN A 71 -4.24 0.50 -6.74
C ASN A 71 -5.65 0.38 -7.29
N SER A 72 -5.98 1.19 -8.31
CA SER A 72 -7.29 1.21 -8.95
C SER A 72 -7.71 -0.14 -9.52
N SER A 73 -6.80 -0.83 -10.22
CA SER A 73 -7.11 -2.18 -10.74
C SER A 73 -7.50 -3.18 -9.66
N MET A 74 -6.90 -3.09 -8.46
CA MET A 74 -7.29 -3.91 -7.31
C MET A 74 -8.62 -3.45 -6.72
N MET A 75 -8.85 -2.15 -6.60
CA MET A 75 -10.14 -1.62 -6.13
C MET A 75 -11.28 -2.02 -7.08
N ASP A 76 -11.10 -1.90 -8.40
CA ASP A 76 -12.05 -2.36 -9.41
C ASP A 76 -12.34 -3.87 -9.27
N GLY A 77 -11.31 -4.66 -8.97
CA GLY A 77 -11.45 -6.08 -8.65
C GLY A 77 -12.28 -6.31 -7.40
N PHE A 78 -12.09 -5.51 -6.35
CA PHE A 78 -12.90 -5.57 -5.14
C PHE A 78 -14.34 -5.12 -5.39
N ILE A 79 -14.58 -4.03 -6.12
CA ILE A 79 -15.93 -3.57 -6.49
C ILE A 79 -16.71 -4.70 -7.16
N LYS A 80 -16.10 -5.40 -8.12
CA LYS A 80 -16.69 -6.58 -8.77
C LYS A 80 -16.95 -7.72 -7.78
N ALA A 81 -15.99 -8.00 -6.90
CA ALA A 81 -16.09 -9.10 -5.95
C ALA A 81 -17.14 -8.88 -4.85
N PHE A 82 -17.43 -7.63 -4.49
CA PHE A 82 -18.38 -7.25 -3.44
C PHE A 82 -19.83 -7.13 -3.91
N ASP A 83 -20.12 -7.39 -5.20
CA ASP A 83 -21.48 -7.55 -5.74
C ASP A 83 -22.47 -6.44 -5.30
N GLY A 84 -22.09 -5.18 -5.56
CA GLY A 84 -22.89 -4.01 -5.21
C GLY A 84 -22.77 -3.53 -3.76
N ASN A 85 -22.09 -4.28 -2.87
CA ASN A 85 -21.76 -3.82 -1.51
C ASN A 85 -20.58 -2.84 -1.47
N LEU A 86 -19.91 -2.60 -2.61
CA LEU A 86 -18.86 -1.59 -2.77
C LEU A 86 -19.14 -0.83 -4.08
N ASP A 87 -19.23 0.50 -4.01
CA ASP A 87 -19.55 1.35 -5.17
C ASP A 87 -18.35 2.21 -5.55
N VAL A 88 -18.07 2.31 -6.85
CA VAL A 88 -17.02 3.19 -7.40
C VAL A 88 -17.21 4.65 -6.98
N LYS A 89 -18.46 5.10 -6.76
CA LYS A 89 -18.78 6.46 -6.30
C LYS A 89 -18.31 6.75 -4.87
N ASN A 90 -18.04 5.72 -4.08
CA ASN A 90 -17.54 5.85 -2.71
C ASN A 90 -16.02 5.71 -2.64
N VAL A 91 -15.33 5.55 -3.78
CA VAL A 91 -13.87 5.41 -3.82
C VAL A 91 -13.21 6.76 -3.63
N GLU A 92 -12.41 6.84 -2.58
CA GLU A 92 -11.54 7.96 -2.27
C GLU A 92 -10.11 7.60 -2.65
N VAL A 93 -9.50 8.44 -3.49
CA VAL A 93 -8.09 8.31 -3.86
C VAL A 93 -7.23 8.89 -2.74
N LEU A 94 -6.29 8.09 -2.25
CA LEU A 94 -5.35 8.47 -1.21
C LEU A 94 -4.03 8.92 -1.85
N ASN A 95 -2.90 8.64 -1.20
CA ASN A 95 -1.61 9.05 -1.69
C ASN A 95 -1.07 8.15 -2.79
N ILE A 96 -0.14 8.69 -3.57
CA ILE A 96 0.54 7.99 -4.65
C ILE A 96 1.91 7.49 -4.23
N ARG A 97 2.47 6.59 -5.02
CA ARG A 97 3.87 6.19 -4.91
C ARG A 97 4.41 5.84 -6.28
N GLU A 98 5.71 6.04 -6.45
CA GLU A 98 6.42 5.66 -7.66
C GLU A 98 6.86 4.19 -7.61
N ALA A 99 6.82 3.54 -8.77
CA ALA A 99 7.61 2.34 -9.03
C ALA A 99 9.07 2.74 -9.21
N GLY A 100 9.95 1.91 -8.72
CA GLY A 100 11.38 2.03 -8.93
C GLY A 100 12.06 0.71 -8.66
N ILE A 101 13.28 0.80 -8.19
CA ILE A 101 14.20 -0.33 -8.18
C ILE A 101 14.82 -0.39 -6.80
N VAL A 102 14.55 -1.46 -6.07
CA VAL A 102 15.30 -1.79 -4.86
C VAL A 102 16.58 -2.52 -5.29
N VAL A 103 17.71 -2.07 -4.77
CA VAL A 103 19.02 -2.69 -4.96
C VAL A 103 19.66 -2.99 -3.61
N LYS A 104 20.62 -3.92 -3.57
CA LYS A 104 21.38 -4.22 -2.35
C LYS A 104 22.10 -2.95 -1.87
N LYS A 105 22.32 -2.81 -0.56
CA LYS A 105 22.98 -1.63 0.02
C LYS A 105 24.32 -1.35 -0.68
N GLY A 106 24.58 -0.09 -0.97
CA GLY A 106 25.77 0.35 -1.69
C GLY A 106 25.69 0.17 -3.21
N ASN A 107 24.61 -0.44 -3.72
CA ASN A 107 24.32 -0.59 -5.15
C ASN A 107 25.51 -1.17 -5.95
N PRO A 108 25.91 -2.43 -5.71
CA PRO A 108 27.14 -3.01 -6.26
C PRO A 108 27.18 -3.07 -7.79
N LYS A 109 26.00 -3.10 -8.45
CA LYS A 109 25.87 -3.07 -9.91
C LYS A 109 25.80 -1.66 -10.51
N ASN A 110 25.92 -0.61 -9.69
CA ASN A 110 25.85 0.79 -10.11
C ASN A 110 24.59 1.11 -10.95
N ILE A 111 23.44 0.57 -10.56
CA ILE A 111 22.16 0.80 -11.23
C ILE A 111 21.69 2.22 -10.93
N LYS A 112 21.47 3.05 -11.95
CA LYS A 112 21.08 4.47 -11.78
C LYS A 112 19.66 4.75 -12.24
N SER A 113 19.08 3.86 -13.05
CA SER A 113 17.74 4.00 -13.61
C SER A 113 17.20 2.68 -14.15
N PHE A 114 15.95 2.68 -14.60
CA PHE A 114 15.35 1.53 -15.29
C PHE A 114 16.12 1.11 -16.55
N LYS A 115 16.74 2.05 -17.27
CA LYS A 115 17.54 1.74 -18.47
C LYS A 115 18.70 0.78 -18.16
N ASP A 116 19.23 0.81 -16.94
CA ASP A 116 20.32 -0.07 -16.53
C ASP A 116 19.86 -1.52 -16.35
N LEU A 117 18.58 -1.76 -16.05
CA LEU A 117 17.99 -3.10 -15.99
C LEU A 117 17.89 -3.78 -17.36
N LEU A 118 18.16 -3.04 -18.44
CA LEU A 118 18.15 -3.53 -19.83
C LEU A 118 19.56 -3.94 -20.32
N LYS A 119 20.59 -3.77 -19.48
CA LYS A 119 21.96 -4.23 -19.75
C LYS A 119 22.07 -5.72 -19.46
N ASP A 120 22.99 -6.41 -20.15
CA ASP A 120 23.22 -7.83 -19.90
C ASP A 120 23.77 -8.07 -18.47
N ASN A 121 23.57 -9.28 -17.95
CA ASN A 121 24.09 -9.73 -16.65
C ASN A 121 23.58 -8.93 -15.42
N ILE A 122 22.32 -8.50 -15.48
CA ILE A 122 21.56 -7.96 -14.35
C ILE A 122 20.44 -8.94 -14.01
N ASN A 123 20.46 -9.50 -12.80
CA ASN A 123 19.43 -10.41 -12.33
C ASN A 123 18.28 -9.63 -11.70
N VAL A 124 17.16 -9.54 -12.41
CA VAL A 124 15.99 -8.76 -12.02
C VAL A 124 14.91 -9.68 -11.44
N MET A 125 14.38 -9.30 -10.29
CA MET A 125 13.15 -9.85 -9.74
C MET A 125 11.99 -8.86 -9.98
N VAL A 126 10.82 -9.40 -10.33
CA VAL A 126 9.59 -8.62 -10.50
C VAL A 126 8.47 -9.20 -9.65
N VAL A 127 7.44 -8.41 -9.37
CA VAL A 127 6.24 -8.89 -8.67
C VAL A 127 5.07 -8.99 -9.65
N ASP A 128 4.49 -10.18 -9.77
CA ASP A 128 3.33 -10.47 -10.62
C ASP A 128 2.08 -10.79 -9.78
N GLY A 129 1.67 -9.79 -9.00
CA GLY A 129 0.54 -9.89 -8.09
C GLY A 129 0.48 -8.69 -7.14
N ALA A 130 -0.42 -8.71 -6.16
CA ALA A 130 -0.53 -7.65 -5.14
C ALA A 130 -0.57 -6.21 -5.71
N GLY A 131 -1.27 -6.00 -6.83
CA GLY A 131 -1.36 -4.69 -7.49
C GLY A 131 -0.11 -4.29 -8.29
N GLN A 132 0.71 -5.27 -8.68
CA GLN A 132 1.91 -5.11 -9.52
C GLN A 132 1.89 -5.94 -10.80
N VAL A 133 0.81 -6.70 -11.05
CA VAL A 133 0.59 -7.40 -12.32
C VAL A 133 0.84 -6.44 -13.48
N GLY A 134 1.68 -6.86 -14.43
CA GLY A 134 2.08 -6.08 -15.60
C GLY A 134 3.04 -4.91 -15.35
N LEU A 135 3.44 -4.61 -14.11
CA LEU A 135 4.22 -3.39 -13.81
C LEU A 135 5.55 -3.32 -14.57
N TYR A 136 6.28 -4.43 -14.64
CA TYR A 136 7.56 -4.48 -15.36
C TYR A 136 7.37 -4.23 -16.87
N GLU A 137 6.25 -4.69 -17.43
CA GLU A 137 5.88 -4.48 -18.82
C GLU A 137 5.44 -3.04 -19.07
N ASP A 138 4.58 -2.48 -18.21
CA ASP A 138 4.15 -1.08 -18.23
C ASP A 138 5.38 -0.15 -18.25
N MET A 139 6.38 -0.45 -17.42
CA MET A 139 7.64 0.30 -17.39
C MET A 139 8.43 0.06 -18.68
N ALA A 140 8.68 -1.19 -19.08
CA ALA A 140 9.50 -1.50 -20.26
C ALA A 140 8.94 -0.94 -21.56
N LEU A 141 7.62 -0.95 -21.73
CA LEU A 141 6.93 -0.51 -22.93
C LEU A 141 6.43 0.94 -22.84
N LYS A 142 6.76 1.69 -21.77
CA LYS A 142 6.31 3.07 -21.56
C LYS A 142 6.52 3.98 -22.78
N ASN A 143 7.58 3.73 -23.55
CA ASN A 143 7.97 4.50 -24.73
C ASN A 143 7.71 3.78 -26.06
N GLY A 144 6.87 2.73 -26.08
CA GLY A 144 6.53 1.96 -27.29
C GLY A 144 7.68 1.12 -27.87
N LYS A 145 8.77 0.91 -27.12
CA LYS A 145 9.97 0.22 -27.61
C LYS A 145 9.92 -1.27 -27.26
N ARG A 146 9.43 -2.10 -28.18
CA ARG A 146 9.43 -3.58 -28.03
C ARG A 146 10.78 -4.16 -27.58
N LYS A 147 11.89 -3.59 -28.06
CA LYS A 147 13.25 -4.04 -27.71
C LYS A 147 13.56 -3.94 -26.21
N ASP A 148 12.93 -3.00 -25.50
CA ASP A 148 13.18 -2.79 -24.07
C ASP A 148 12.55 -3.94 -23.26
N LEU A 149 11.33 -4.37 -23.61
CA LEU A 149 10.70 -5.55 -23.00
C LEU A 149 11.47 -6.84 -23.31
N LEU A 150 11.95 -7.00 -24.55
CA LEU A 150 12.75 -8.16 -24.94
C LEU A 150 14.04 -8.26 -24.09
N LYS A 151 14.71 -7.14 -23.84
CA LYS A 151 15.91 -7.09 -23.00
C LYS A 151 15.59 -7.36 -21.54
N LEU A 152 14.56 -6.70 -21.00
CA LEU A 152 14.17 -6.91 -19.60
C LEU A 152 13.80 -8.36 -19.33
N ARG A 153 13.02 -9.01 -20.21
CA ARG A 153 12.62 -10.41 -20.03
C ARG A 153 13.80 -11.38 -19.93
N LYS A 154 14.89 -11.12 -20.65
CA LYS A 154 16.11 -11.95 -20.54
C LYS A 154 16.80 -11.84 -19.18
N ASN A 155 16.58 -10.72 -18.50
CA ASN A 155 17.16 -10.40 -17.21
C ASN A 155 16.26 -10.78 -16.03
N ILE A 156 14.99 -11.10 -16.25
CA ILE A 156 14.09 -11.51 -15.17
C ILE A 156 14.42 -12.94 -14.76
N VAL A 157 14.92 -13.10 -13.53
CA VAL A 157 15.26 -14.40 -12.94
C VAL A 157 14.16 -14.96 -12.04
N TYR A 158 13.23 -14.11 -11.60
CA TYR A 158 12.14 -14.54 -10.73
C TYR A 158 10.90 -13.65 -10.83
N TYR A 159 9.74 -14.30 -10.89
CA TYR A 159 8.42 -13.67 -10.83
C TYR A 159 7.78 -13.98 -9.48
N ALA A 160 7.83 -13.03 -8.55
CA ALA A 160 7.25 -13.18 -7.23
C ALA A 160 5.71 -13.01 -7.30
N PRO A 161 4.91 -13.93 -6.75
CA PRO A 161 3.45 -13.85 -6.85
C PRO A 161 2.81 -12.77 -5.96
N ASN A 162 3.57 -12.21 -5.01
CA ASN A 162 3.15 -11.06 -4.20
C ASN A 162 4.37 -10.39 -3.55
N SER A 163 4.18 -9.19 -3.00
CA SER A 163 5.27 -8.41 -2.39
C SER A 163 5.92 -9.12 -1.19
N LYS A 164 5.17 -9.89 -0.39
CA LYS A 164 5.75 -10.61 0.75
C LYS A 164 6.74 -11.66 0.27
N MET A 165 6.37 -12.46 -0.72
CA MET A 165 7.28 -13.46 -1.31
C MET A 165 8.48 -12.82 -2.01
N ALA A 166 8.30 -11.64 -2.63
CA ALA A 166 9.41 -10.87 -3.18
C ALA A 166 10.40 -10.43 -2.09
N VAL A 167 9.90 -9.91 -0.96
CA VAL A 167 10.72 -9.50 0.18
C VAL A 167 11.43 -10.70 0.82
N ASP A 168 10.72 -11.82 1.03
CA ASP A 168 11.30 -13.03 1.61
C ASP A 168 12.43 -13.58 0.71
N ARG A 169 12.23 -13.57 -0.62
CA ARG A 169 13.27 -13.95 -1.60
C ARG A 169 14.43 -12.96 -1.60
N TRP A 170 14.15 -11.66 -1.60
CA TRP A 170 15.17 -10.60 -1.58
C TRP A 170 16.14 -10.74 -0.40
N ASN A 171 15.62 -11.13 0.77
CA ASN A 171 16.39 -11.30 2.00
C ASN A 171 17.17 -12.62 2.06
N SER A 172 16.80 -13.62 1.24
CA SER A 172 17.40 -14.97 1.29
C SER A 172 18.24 -15.30 0.06
N ASP A 173 18.19 -14.47 -0.98
CA ASP A 173 18.89 -14.68 -2.24
C ASP A 173 19.72 -13.45 -2.62
N ASP A 174 21.04 -13.60 -2.55
CA ASP A 174 22.00 -12.57 -2.92
C ASP A 174 22.34 -12.58 -4.42
N SER A 175 21.84 -13.54 -5.19
CA SER A 175 22.01 -13.57 -6.65
C SER A 175 21.11 -12.57 -7.39
N VAL A 176 20.08 -12.03 -6.72
CA VAL A 176 19.18 -11.01 -7.27
C VAL A 176 19.81 -9.63 -7.10
N ASP A 177 20.05 -8.95 -8.22
CA ASP A 177 20.68 -7.63 -8.26
C ASP A 177 19.69 -6.49 -8.02
N ALA A 178 18.47 -6.65 -8.53
CA ALA A 178 17.46 -5.60 -8.57
C ALA A 178 16.04 -6.16 -8.42
N LEU A 179 15.21 -5.45 -7.67
CA LEU A 179 13.78 -5.72 -7.52
C LEU A 179 12.97 -4.53 -8.03
N ILE A 180 12.17 -4.75 -9.08
CA ILE A 180 11.18 -3.75 -9.52
C ILE A 180 9.99 -3.79 -8.56
N ILE A 181 9.79 -2.71 -7.80
CA ILE A 181 8.74 -2.61 -6.78
C ILE A 181 8.38 -1.15 -6.48
N TRP A 182 7.31 -0.92 -5.72
CA TRP A 182 6.92 0.40 -5.22
C TRP A 182 7.90 0.95 -4.16
N SER A 183 8.19 2.25 -4.23
CA SER A 183 9.10 3.00 -3.34
C SER A 183 8.92 2.76 -1.85
N HIS A 184 7.69 2.69 -1.34
CA HIS A 184 7.43 2.43 0.09
C HIS A 184 8.03 1.11 0.60
N TRP A 185 8.27 0.11 -0.26
CA TRP A 185 8.89 -1.15 0.16
C TRP A 185 10.35 -1.00 0.57
N ALA A 186 11.06 0.03 0.11
CA ALA A 186 12.40 0.32 0.62
C ALA A 186 12.37 0.68 2.12
N LYS A 187 11.33 1.41 2.58
CA LYS A 187 11.13 1.67 4.01
C LYS A 187 10.83 0.39 4.79
N VAL A 188 10.05 -0.52 4.22
CA VAL A 188 9.70 -1.80 4.85
C VAL A 188 10.89 -2.75 4.92
N LEU A 189 11.74 -2.78 3.89
CA LEU A 189 12.97 -3.58 3.86
C LEU A 189 14.06 -3.06 4.79
N GLY A 190 14.02 -1.77 5.13
CA GLY A 190 15.02 -1.09 5.95
C GLY A 190 16.04 -0.36 5.08
N GLU A 191 16.13 0.96 5.25
CA GLU A 191 17.04 1.83 4.47
C GLU A 191 18.52 1.60 4.80
N ASP A 192 18.79 0.92 5.91
CA ASP A 192 20.10 0.40 6.29
C ASP A 192 20.51 -0.82 5.44
N LYS A 193 19.55 -1.55 4.87
CA LYS A 193 19.77 -2.82 4.14
C LYS A 193 19.66 -2.71 2.63
N VAL A 194 18.93 -1.70 2.14
CA VAL A 194 18.70 -1.52 0.71
C VAL A 194 18.86 -0.05 0.31
N ASP A 195 19.14 0.16 -0.97
CA ASP A 195 18.99 1.47 -1.59
C ASP A 195 17.83 1.44 -2.59
N PHE A 196 17.16 2.59 -2.74
CA PHE A 196 16.10 2.77 -3.72
C PHE A 196 16.58 3.65 -4.86
N VAL A 197 16.50 3.12 -6.08
CA VAL A 197 16.85 3.81 -7.32
C VAL A 197 15.57 4.15 -8.06
N GLN A 198 15.41 5.43 -8.38
CA GLN A 198 14.28 5.91 -9.16
C GLN A 198 14.33 5.33 -10.59
N ALA A 199 13.18 5.00 -11.16
CA ALA A 199 13.11 4.46 -12.52
C ALA A 199 13.64 5.43 -13.60
N GLY A 200 13.61 6.73 -13.32
CA GLY A 200 13.87 7.81 -14.28
C GLY A 200 12.58 8.28 -14.97
N LYS A 201 12.57 9.54 -15.42
CA LYS A 201 11.36 10.23 -15.94
C LYS A 201 10.69 9.48 -17.10
N ASP A 202 11.48 8.82 -17.96
CA ASP A 202 10.98 8.10 -19.13
C ASP A 202 10.28 6.76 -18.79
N PHE A 203 10.43 6.25 -17.56
CA PHE A 203 9.99 4.89 -17.17
C PHE A 203 9.17 4.87 -15.87
N ILE A 204 9.09 6.00 -15.16
CA ILE A 204 8.39 6.07 -13.90
C ILE A 204 6.88 5.83 -14.08
N ILE A 205 6.34 4.97 -13.23
CA ILE A 205 4.90 4.71 -13.13
C ILE A 205 4.48 5.06 -11.70
N TYR A 206 3.33 5.72 -11.59
CA TYR A 206 2.68 6.00 -10.31
C TYR A 206 1.41 5.18 -10.19
N ARG A 207 1.10 4.74 -8.98
CA ARG A 207 -0.24 4.22 -8.64
C ARG A 207 -0.65 4.82 -7.29
N ALA A 208 -1.95 4.97 -7.07
CA ALA A 208 -2.53 5.49 -5.83
C ALA A 208 -2.98 4.36 -4.90
N ALA A 209 -2.96 4.57 -3.58
CA ALA A 209 -3.80 3.78 -2.69
C ALA A 209 -5.23 4.32 -2.80
N GLU A 210 -6.20 3.46 -2.57
CA GLU A 210 -7.62 3.82 -2.60
C GLU A 210 -8.33 3.23 -1.40
N ILE A 211 -9.42 3.87 -0.98
CA ILE A 211 -10.21 3.44 0.17
C ILE A 211 -11.69 3.73 -0.12
N ALA A 212 -12.57 2.86 0.33
CA ALA A 212 -14.00 3.00 0.13
C ALA A 212 -14.77 2.39 1.30
N VAL A 213 -15.90 3.01 1.63
CA VAL A 213 -16.85 2.48 2.62
C VAL A 213 -17.80 1.50 1.93
N THR A 214 -18.10 0.39 2.60
CA THR A 214 -19.09 -0.58 2.11
C THR A 214 -20.51 -0.04 2.27
N ASN A 215 -21.45 -0.48 1.43
CA ASN A 215 -22.84 -0.04 1.50
C ASN A 215 -23.59 -0.65 2.70
N SER A 216 -23.15 -1.81 3.18
CA SER A 216 -23.74 -2.53 4.31
C SER A 216 -23.30 -2.05 5.70
N THR A 217 -22.24 -1.23 5.77
CA THR A 217 -21.71 -0.73 7.06
C THR A 217 -22.81 -0.16 7.95
N LYS A 218 -22.77 -0.48 9.24
CA LYS A 218 -23.58 0.17 10.27
C LYS A 218 -22.83 1.31 10.96
N ASN A 219 -21.54 1.46 10.66
CA ASN A 219 -20.63 2.42 11.28
C ASN A 219 -20.24 3.55 10.32
N LYS A 220 -21.14 3.92 9.38
CA LYS A 220 -20.84 4.83 8.27
C LYS A 220 -20.21 6.15 8.71
N GLU A 221 -20.71 6.75 9.81
CA GLU A 221 -20.18 8.01 10.33
C GLU A 221 -18.72 7.87 10.76
N VAL A 222 -18.40 6.84 11.55
CA VAL A 222 -17.03 6.59 12.04
C VAL A 222 -16.11 6.21 10.89
N ALA A 223 -16.59 5.39 9.94
CA ALA A 223 -15.82 4.99 8.76
C ALA A 223 -15.44 6.20 7.90
N MET A 224 -16.40 7.10 7.62
CA MET A 224 -16.14 8.34 6.87
C MET A 224 -15.23 9.31 7.64
N GLU A 225 -15.39 9.40 8.98
CA GLU A 225 -14.49 10.22 9.80
C GLU A 225 -13.05 9.70 9.75
N PHE A 226 -12.85 8.38 9.75
CA PHE A 226 -11.54 7.77 9.59
C PHE A 226 -10.96 8.06 8.21
N ILE A 227 -11.75 7.94 7.13
CA ILE A 227 -11.28 8.27 5.76
C ILE A 227 -10.83 9.73 5.67
N LYS A 228 -11.62 10.65 6.23
CA LYS A 228 -11.23 12.07 6.30
C LYS A 228 -9.97 12.29 7.15
N PHE A 229 -9.81 11.53 8.22
CA PHE A 229 -8.61 11.59 9.06
C PHE A 229 -7.36 11.12 8.30
N VAL A 230 -7.42 10.02 7.55
CA VAL A 230 -6.25 9.51 6.80
C VAL A 230 -5.82 10.43 5.65
N GLN A 231 -6.71 11.32 5.20
CA GLN A 231 -6.41 12.37 4.22
C GLN A 231 -5.97 13.70 4.88
N SER A 232 -6.04 13.82 6.21
CA SER A 232 -5.72 15.07 6.92
C SER A 232 -4.25 15.47 6.78
N LYS A 233 -3.96 16.78 6.97
CA LYS A 233 -2.59 17.32 6.91
C LYS A 233 -1.61 16.62 7.86
N ASP A 234 -2.07 16.20 9.04
CA ASP A 234 -1.23 15.47 9.98
C ASP A 234 -0.99 14.04 9.51
N ALA A 235 -2.01 13.36 8.99
CA ALA A 235 -1.84 12.02 8.43
C ALA A 235 -0.83 11.99 7.28
N GLN A 236 -0.70 13.08 6.53
CA GLN A 236 0.30 13.20 5.47
C GLN A 236 1.75 13.05 5.97
N LYS A 237 2.03 13.35 7.24
CA LYS A 237 3.36 13.11 7.84
C LYS A 237 3.64 11.61 7.94
N VAL A 238 2.62 10.82 8.33
CA VAL A 238 2.70 9.36 8.42
C VAL A 238 2.86 8.74 7.02
N TRP A 239 2.09 9.20 6.03
CA TRP A 239 2.26 8.75 4.65
C TRP A 239 3.70 8.97 4.14
N LYS A 240 4.26 10.18 4.35
CA LYS A 240 5.66 10.49 3.97
C LYS A 240 6.68 9.62 4.71
N LYS A 241 6.49 9.41 6.02
CA LYS A 241 7.35 8.52 6.83
C LYS A 241 7.45 7.13 6.21
N TRP A 242 6.32 6.59 5.74
CA TRP A 242 6.25 5.28 5.08
C TRP A 242 6.58 5.30 3.58
N GLY A 243 7.12 6.40 3.04
CA GLY A 243 7.60 6.46 1.66
C GLY A 243 6.52 6.69 0.59
N TRP A 244 5.35 7.18 0.98
CA TRP A 244 4.32 7.63 0.04
C TRP A 244 4.47 9.11 -0.30
N GLN A 245 4.08 9.48 -1.52
CA GLN A 245 4.14 10.85 -2.02
C GLN A 245 2.80 11.54 -1.79
N VAL A 246 2.87 12.68 -1.11
CA VAL A 246 1.72 13.53 -0.77
C VAL A 246 1.74 14.76 -1.66
N LYS A 247 1.44 14.57 -2.94
CA LYS A 247 1.40 15.64 -3.93
C LYS A 247 -0.03 15.83 -4.41
#